data_AF-A0A2R9SR73-F1
#
_entry.id   AF-A0A2R9SR73-F1
#
_cell.length_a   1.000
_cell.length_b   1.000
_cell.length_c   1.000
_cell.angle_alpha   90.00
_cell.angle_beta   90.00
_cell.angle_gamma   90.00
#
_symmetry.space_group_name_H-M   'P 1'
#
loop_
_entity.id
_entity.type
_entity.pdbx_description
1 polymer ?
#
loop_
_entity_poly.entity_id
_entity_poly.type
_entity_poly.pdbx_seq_one_letter_code
_entity_poly.pdbx_strand_id
1 'polypeptide(L)'
;MTIGVGIILDGGGTGGGIFIFGSGCSLTLDGCIITNCRNSGNGGGLLVQGNISRSSLIMNAALIENCQAGSGGGVFAAGCDIEMNGGEITGNRANNSGGGITTIAGGTRLGCTLTINGGKIIANSTVVAFGDAGGTNAFDTIVTIQNSEISNNTADNNGGGIIANNIAFMDGGAIIANGSLVSIAGAEIINNTAAGDGGSYIY
;
A
#
# COMPACT_ATOMS: atom_id res chain seq x y z
N MET A 1 5.99 -12.32 -14.60
CA MET A 1 5.26 -11.66 -15.70
C MET A 1 5.62 -10.19 -15.68
N THR A 2 5.74 -9.54 -16.85
CA THR A 2 5.98 -8.09 -16.93
C THR A 2 4.84 -7.43 -17.70
N ILE A 3 4.31 -6.33 -17.18
CA ILE A 3 3.29 -5.50 -17.82
C ILE A 3 3.93 -4.13 -18.06
N GLY A 4 4.15 -3.80 -19.33
CA GLY A 4 4.91 -2.63 -19.73
C GLY A 4 4.09 -1.38 -20.03
N VAL A 5 4.79 -0.33 -20.43
CA VAL A 5 4.26 0.98 -20.82
C VAL A 5 3.19 0.85 -21.91
N GLY A 6 2.16 1.71 -21.82
CA GLY A 6 1.06 1.75 -22.78
C GLY A 6 -0.02 0.69 -22.54
N ILE A 7 0.18 -0.20 -21.56
CA ILE A 7 -0.86 -1.11 -21.09
C ILE A 7 -1.68 -0.41 -20.00
N ILE A 8 -3.00 -0.36 -20.22
CA ILE A 8 -3.98 0.14 -19.25
C ILE A 8 -4.87 -1.04 -18.85
N LEU A 9 -4.99 -1.27 -17.55
CA LEU A 9 -5.90 -2.24 -16.96
C LEU A 9 -7.01 -1.49 -16.25
N ASP A 10 -8.14 -1.30 -16.94
CA ASP A 10 -9.32 -0.61 -16.44
C ASP A 10 -10.39 -1.63 -16.00
N GLY A 11 -10.79 -1.60 -14.73
CA GLY A 11 -11.80 -2.51 -14.17
C GLY A 11 -13.26 -2.07 -14.35
N GLY A 12 -13.51 -0.92 -15.02
CA GLY A 12 -14.83 -0.37 -15.30
C GLY A 12 -15.69 -0.13 -14.06
N GLY A 13 -15.06 0.01 -12.88
CA GLY A 13 -15.71 0.17 -11.58
C GLY A 13 -16.36 -1.10 -11.01
N THR A 14 -16.17 -2.29 -11.61
CA THR A 14 -16.90 -3.52 -11.21
C THR A 14 -16.05 -4.79 -11.10
N GLY A 15 -14.77 -4.78 -11.50
CA GLY A 15 -13.86 -5.92 -11.35
C GLY A 15 -12.51 -5.54 -10.75
N GLY A 16 -11.83 -6.48 -10.08
CA GLY A 16 -10.45 -6.31 -9.63
C GLY A 16 -9.48 -6.26 -10.82
N GLY A 17 -8.33 -5.61 -10.65
CA GLY A 17 -7.35 -5.47 -11.75
C GLY A 17 -6.59 -6.77 -12.01
N ILE A 18 -5.55 -7.03 -11.22
CA ILE A 18 -4.70 -8.24 -11.37
C ILE A 18 -4.83 -9.10 -10.11
N PHE A 19 -5.04 -10.41 -10.29
CA PHE A 19 -4.99 -11.39 -9.21
C PHE A 19 -3.86 -12.41 -9.43
N ILE A 20 -2.94 -12.49 -8.48
CA ILE A 20 -1.85 -13.46 -8.46
C ILE A 20 -1.97 -14.31 -7.20
N PHE A 21 -2.05 -15.63 -7.40
CA PHE A 21 -2.12 -16.60 -6.34
C PHE A 21 -1.12 -17.73 -6.59
N GLY A 22 -0.28 -18.04 -5.60
CA GLY A 22 0.71 -19.11 -5.71
C GLY A 22 1.94 -18.85 -4.85
N SER A 23 2.92 -19.75 -4.92
CA SER A 23 4.20 -19.57 -4.22
C SER A 23 5.28 -19.12 -5.20
N GLY A 24 6.11 -18.16 -4.82
CA GLY A 24 7.23 -17.70 -5.65
C GLY A 24 6.81 -17.01 -6.95
N CYS A 25 5.60 -16.44 -7.00
CA CYS A 25 5.15 -15.70 -8.16
C CYS A 25 5.91 -14.36 -8.26
N SER A 26 6.21 -13.91 -9.47
CA SER A 26 6.83 -12.61 -9.70
C SER A 26 6.05 -11.81 -10.75
N LEU A 27 5.72 -10.57 -10.39
CA LEU A 27 5.09 -9.58 -11.26
C LEU A 27 5.94 -8.31 -11.29
N THR A 28 6.19 -7.80 -12.49
CA THR A 28 6.77 -6.48 -12.72
C THR A 28 5.76 -5.61 -13.45
N LEU A 29 5.42 -4.48 -12.86
CA LEU A 29 4.67 -3.39 -13.49
C LEU A 29 5.68 -2.33 -13.91
N ASP A 30 5.77 -2.03 -15.20
CA ASP A 30 6.80 -1.15 -15.77
C ASP A 30 6.12 -0.05 -16.60
N GLY A 31 5.78 1.07 -15.94
CA GLY A 31 5.11 2.22 -16.53
C GLY A 31 3.70 1.96 -17.06
N CYS A 32 3.04 0.89 -16.58
CA CYS A 32 1.64 0.61 -16.90
C CYS A 32 0.67 1.39 -15.99
N ILE A 33 -0.61 1.42 -16.37
CA ILE A 33 -1.68 2.04 -15.58
C ILE A 33 -2.69 0.97 -15.15
N ILE A 34 -3.05 0.96 -13.87
CA ILE A 34 -4.15 0.17 -13.32
C ILE A 34 -5.16 1.17 -12.75
N THR A 35 -6.39 1.15 -13.25
CA THR A 35 -7.37 2.18 -12.90
C THR A 35 -8.79 1.65 -12.78
N ASN A 36 -9.63 2.33 -12.01
CA ASN A 36 -11.07 2.06 -11.91
C ASN A 36 -11.39 0.59 -11.55
N CYS A 37 -10.52 -0.11 -10.82
CA CYS A 37 -10.76 -1.49 -10.42
C CYS A 37 -11.51 -1.55 -9.09
N ARG A 38 -12.49 -2.44 -8.97
CA ARG A 38 -13.29 -2.61 -7.74
C ARG A 38 -13.37 -4.08 -7.35
N ASN A 39 -12.99 -4.37 -6.11
CA ASN A 39 -13.12 -5.69 -5.51
C ASN A 39 -13.87 -5.57 -4.18
N SER A 40 -14.81 -6.47 -3.89
CA SER A 40 -15.44 -6.52 -2.56
C SER A 40 -14.53 -7.12 -1.50
N GLY A 41 -13.50 -7.87 -1.91
CA GLY A 41 -12.47 -8.48 -1.07
C GLY A 41 -11.21 -7.63 -0.98
N ASN A 42 -10.05 -8.23 -1.22
CA ASN A 42 -8.75 -7.58 -1.09
C ASN A 42 -8.17 -7.20 -2.46
N GLY A 43 -7.44 -6.09 -2.53
CA GLY A 43 -6.73 -5.65 -3.74
C GLY A 43 -7.70 -5.17 -4.81
N GLY A 44 -7.91 -3.85 -4.88
CA GLY A 44 -8.78 -3.25 -5.89
C GLY A 44 -8.09 -3.31 -7.24
N GLY A 45 -6.93 -2.65 -7.35
CA GLY A 45 -6.08 -2.72 -8.53
C GLY A 45 -5.27 -4.00 -8.63
N LEU A 46 -4.68 -4.45 -7.52
CA LEU A 46 -3.80 -5.61 -7.50
C LEU A 46 -3.95 -6.41 -6.21
N LEU A 47 -4.12 -7.73 -6.35
CA LEU A 47 -4.06 -8.71 -5.27
C LEU A 47 -2.93 -9.70 -5.55
N VAL A 48 -1.90 -9.72 -4.69
CA VAL A 48 -0.83 -10.72 -4.71
C VAL A 48 -0.87 -11.55 -3.43
N GLN A 49 -1.04 -12.87 -3.56
CA GLN A 49 -1.07 -13.78 -2.42
C GLN A 49 -0.06 -14.90 -2.59
N GLY A 50 1.07 -14.74 -1.91
CA GLY A 50 2.06 -15.78 -1.62
C GLY A 50 1.49 -16.85 -0.67
N ASN A 51 1.87 -18.11 -0.87
CA ASN A 51 1.41 -19.23 -0.03
C ASN A 51 2.56 -19.84 0.81
N ILE A 52 3.46 -20.62 0.19
CA ILE A 52 4.55 -21.32 0.89
C ILE A 52 5.86 -20.55 0.78
N SER A 53 6.16 -20.02 -0.41
CA SER A 53 7.34 -19.20 -0.69
C SER A 53 6.91 -17.79 -1.05
N ARG A 54 7.70 -16.80 -0.62
CA ARG A 54 7.43 -15.38 -0.86
C ARG A 54 7.31 -15.09 -2.36
N SER A 55 6.26 -14.37 -2.72
CA SER A 55 6.11 -13.77 -4.05
C SER A 55 6.83 -12.42 -4.12
N SER A 56 6.97 -11.87 -5.32
CA SER A 56 7.59 -10.56 -5.56
C SER A 56 6.72 -9.70 -6.47
N LEU A 57 6.53 -8.46 -6.06
CA LEU A 57 5.90 -7.39 -6.83
C LEU A 57 6.91 -6.27 -7.01
N ILE A 58 7.28 -5.97 -8.25
CA ILE A 58 8.14 -4.85 -8.61
C ILE A 58 7.30 -3.85 -9.39
N MET A 59 7.27 -2.59 -8.96
CA MET A 59 6.56 -1.50 -9.62
C MET A 59 7.56 -0.42 -10.01
N ASN A 60 7.88 -0.34 -11.29
CA ASN A 60 8.75 0.69 -11.86
C ASN A 60 7.87 1.72 -12.55
N ALA A 61 7.78 2.93 -12.00
CA ALA A 61 7.00 4.02 -12.59
C ALA A 61 5.53 3.70 -12.93
N ALA A 62 4.92 2.70 -12.29
CA ALA A 62 3.52 2.33 -12.53
C ALA A 62 2.56 3.32 -11.86
N LEU A 63 1.37 3.50 -12.45
CA LEU A 63 0.28 4.28 -11.87
C LEU A 63 -0.84 3.32 -11.45
N ILE A 64 -1.26 3.39 -10.18
CA ILE A 64 -2.44 2.69 -9.67
C ILE A 64 -3.39 3.71 -9.07
N GLU A 65 -4.56 3.89 -9.69
CA GLU A 65 -5.48 4.94 -9.30
C GLU A 65 -6.96 4.54 -9.29
N ASN A 66 -7.77 5.28 -8.54
CA ASN A 66 -9.24 5.13 -8.53
C ASN A 66 -9.73 3.70 -8.29
N CYS A 67 -8.93 2.88 -7.59
CA CYS A 67 -9.27 1.51 -7.27
C CYS A 67 -9.91 1.41 -5.88
N GLN A 68 -10.82 0.46 -5.72
CA GLN A 68 -11.51 0.23 -4.46
C GLN A 68 -11.50 -1.24 -4.01
N ALA A 69 -11.23 -1.46 -2.72
CA ALA A 69 -11.24 -2.78 -2.10
C ALA A 69 -11.83 -2.77 -0.68
N GLY A 70 -12.04 -3.94 -0.10
CA GLY A 70 -12.13 -4.15 1.35
C GLY A 70 -10.83 -3.77 2.06
N SER A 71 -9.69 -4.28 1.61
CA SER A 71 -8.35 -3.88 2.08
C SER A 71 -7.39 -3.75 0.90
N GLY A 72 -6.49 -2.78 0.94
CA GLY A 72 -5.56 -2.53 -0.17
C GLY A 72 -6.30 -1.99 -1.38
N GLY A 73 -6.80 -0.75 -1.29
CA GLY A 73 -7.62 -0.15 -2.34
C GLY A 73 -6.91 -0.16 -3.70
N GLY A 74 -5.64 0.25 -3.71
CA GLY A 74 -4.75 0.05 -4.84
C GLY A 74 -4.18 -1.36 -4.85
N VAL A 75 -3.39 -1.70 -3.83
CA VAL A 75 -2.62 -2.94 -3.75
C VAL A 75 -2.89 -3.66 -2.44
N PHE A 76 -3.18 -4.96 -2.52
CA PHE A 76 -3.08 -5.87 -1.39
C PHE A 76 -2.03 -6.94 -1.68
N ALA A 77 -1.10 -7.13 -0.75
CA ALA A 77 -0.10 -8.17 -0.85
C ALA A 77 -0.01 -9.00 0.45
N ALA A 78 -0.02 -10.32 0.34
CA ALA A 78 0.21 -11.23 1.45
C ALA A 78 1.34 -12.20 1.11
N GLY A 79 2.31 -12.38 1.99
CA GLY A 79 3.45 -13.26 1.73
C GLY A 79 4.25 -12.82 0.49
N CYS A 80 4.44 -11.51 0.32
CA CYS A 80 5.03 -10.91 -0.87
C CYS A 80 5.99 -9.79 -0.49
N ASP A 81 7.14 -9.75 -1.17
CA ASP A 81 8.02 -8.59 -1.15
C ASP A 81 7.55 -7.59 -2.21
N ILE A 82 7.36 -6.34 -1.82
CA ILE A 82 7.00 -5.23 -2.71
C ILE A 82 8.19 -4.29 -2.84
N GLU A 83 8.54 -3.96 -4.09
CA GLU A 83 9.51 -2.94 -4.43
C GLU A 83 8.85 -1.92 -5.38
N MET A 84 8.70 -0.68 -4.93
CA MET A 84 8.21 0.44 -5.71
C MET A 84 9.37 1.37 -6.03
N ASN A 85 9.74 1.46 -7.30
CA ASN A 85 10.80 2.30 -7.84
C ASN A 85 10.18 3.44 -8.66
N GLY A 86 9.73 4.48 -7.96
CA GLY A 86 8.94 5.55 -8.59
C GLY A 86 7.48 5.18 -8.83
N GLY A 87 6.79 5.98 -9.64
CA GLY A 87 5.37 5.80 -9.93
C GLY A 87 4.46 6.41 -8.88
N GLU A 88 3.17 6.12 -8.96
CA GLU A 88 2.16 6.73 -8.11
C GLU A 88 1.02 5.77 -7.78
N ILE A 89 0.63 5.76 -6.50
CA ILE A 89 -0.55 5.08 -5.99
C ILE A 89 -1.46 6.15 -5.41
N THR A 90 -2.54 6.47 -6.12
CA THR A 90 -3.32 7.70 -5.87
C THR A 90 -4.83 7.54 -5.94
N GLY A 91 -5.56 8.26 -5.10
CA GLY A 91 -7.03 8.27 -5.16
C GLY A 91 -7.66 6.89 -4.92
N ASN A 92 -6.94 5.95 -4.32
CA ASN A 92 -7.44 4.62 -4.05
C ASN A 92 -8.17 4.57 -2.70
N ARG A 93 -9.13 3.66 -2.60
CA ARG A 93 -10.05 3.57 -1.46
C ARG A 93 -10.12 2.15 -0.91
N ALA A 94 -9.87 1.98 0.38
CA ALA A 94 -10.18 0.75 1.07
C ALA A 94 -11.39 0.96 1.97
N ASN A 95 -12.19 -0.09 2.19
CA ASN A 95 -13.21 -0.02 3.23
C ASN A 95 -12.53 -0.07 4.60
N ASN A 96 -11.67 -1.05 4.82
CA ASN A 96 -11.14 -1.41 6.14
C ASN A 96 -9.72 -0.91 6.38
N SER A 97 -8.79 -1.14 5.44
CA SER A 97 -7.40 -0.71 5.66
C SER A 97 -6.55 -0.58 4.41
N GLY A 98 -5.58 0.33 4.45
CA GLY A 98 -4.62 0.57 3.37
C GLY A 98 -5.33 1.05 2.12
N GLY A 99 -5.76 2.31 2.11
CA GLY A 99 -6.40 2.90 0.94
C GLY A 99 -5.52 2.76 -0.30
N GLY A 100 -4.22 3.03 -0.17
CA GLY A 100 -3.22 2.77 -1.19
C GLY A 100 -2.74 1.32 -1.17
N ILE A 101 -2.00 0.94 -0.13
CA ILE A 101 -1.35 -0.38 -0.01
C ILE A 101 -1.74 -1.04 1.31
N THR A 102 -2.04 -2.34 1.26
CA THR A 102 -1.99 -3.23 2.44
C THR A 102 -0.99 -4.35 2.19
N THR A 103 -0.07 -4.57 3.12
CA THR A 103 0.90 -5.67 3.08
C THR A 103 0.93 -6.45 4.38
N ILE A 104 0.94 -7.79 4.29
CA ILE A 104 0.98 -8.70 5.44
C ILE A 104 1.95 -9.87 5.21
N ALA A 105 2.60 -10.38 6.26
CA ALA A 105 3.55 -11.51 6.17
C ALA A 105 2.95 -12.83 5.64
N GLY A 106 1.62 -12.99 5.69
CA GLY A 106 0.93 -14.14 5.09
C GLY A 106 1.27 -15.47 5.76
N GLY A 107 0.97 -15.63 7.07
CA GLY A 107 0.96 -16.90 7.81
C GLY A 107 2.29 -17.65 7.97
N THR A 108 3.30 -17.33 7.17
CA THR A 108 4.64 -17.89 7.20
C THR A 108 5.55 -16.91 7.96
N ARG A 109 6.36 -17.42 8.90
CA ARG A 109 7.19 -16.66 9.86
C ARG A 109 8.36 -15.87 9.23
N LEU A 110 8.25 -15.49 7.95
CA LEU A 110 9.27 -14.76 7.21
C LEU A 110 8.73 -13.38 6.88
N GLY A 111 9.29 -12.34 7.51
CA GLY A 111 8.89 -10.95 7.29
C GLY A 111 8.87 -10.61 5.80
N CYS A 112 7.77 -10.04 5.35
CA CYS A 112 7.68 -9.44 4.01
C CYS A 112 8.38 -8.09 4.02
N THR A 113 8.80 -7.60 2.85
CA THR A 113 9.36 -6.26 2.72
C THR A 113 8.44 -5.38 1.89
N LEU A 114 8.29 -4.12 2.29
CA LEU A 114 7.78 -3.04 1.45
C LEU A 114 8.88 -1.99 1.32
N THR A 115 9.46 -1.90 0.14
CA THR A 115 10.46 -0.87 -0.19
C THR A 115 9.85 0.11 -1.16
N ILE A 116 9.84 1.40 -0.81
CA ILE A 116 9.37 2.50 -1.65
C ILE A 116 10.57 3.42 -1.89
N ASN A 117 11.21 3.28 -3.04
CA ASN A 117 12.37 4.05 -3.46
C ASN A 117 11.98 5.00 -4.60
N GLY A 118 11.63 6.23 -4.24
CA GLY A 118 10.97 7.16 -5.13
C GLY A 118 9.48 6.86 -5.29
N GLY A 119 8.77 7.84 -5.85
CA GLY A 119 7.35 7.71 -6.15
C GLY A 119 6.45 8.27 -5.05
N LYS A 120 5.15 8.10 -5.25
CA LYS A 120 4.11 8.82 -4.51
C LYS A 120 3.01 7.88 -4.02
N ILE A 121 2.64 7.98 -2.75
CA ILE A 121 1.40 7.39 -2.21
C ILE A 121 0.55 8.53 -1.70
N ILE A 122 -0.41 8.98 -2.51
CA ILE A 122 -1.11 10.23 -2.24
C ILE A 122 -2.62 10.13 -2.35
N ALA A 123 -3.35 10.95 -1.59
CA ALA A 123 -4.81 11.06 -1.70
C ALA A 123 -5.58 9.74 -1.57
N ASN A 124 -4.99 8.74 -0.89
CA ASN A 124 -5.66 7.46 -0.66
C ASN A 124 -6.46 7.50 0.64
N SER A 125 -7.53 6.70 0.72
CA SER A 125 -8.48 6.79 1.84
C SER A 125 -9.03 5.47 2.35
N THR A 126 -9.41 5.45 3.63
CA THR A 126 -10.39 4.49 4.18
C THR A 126 -11.74 5.16 4.43
N VAL A 127 -12.83 4.39 4.50
CA VAL A 127 -14.21 4.96 4.45
C VAL A 127 -15.25 4.27 5.33
N VAL A 128 -14.87 3.24 6.10
CA VAL A 128 -15.75 2.70 7.14
C VAL A 128 -15.27 3.15 8.50
N ALA A 129 -16.19 3.31 9.44
CA ALA A 129 -15.83 3.51 10.84
C ALA A 129 -14.82 2.42 11.26
N PHE A 130 -13.72 2.84 11.89
CA PHE A 130 -12.57 1.99 12.24
C PHE A 130 -11.58 1.67 11.10
N GLY A 131 -11.66 2.36 9.96
CA GLY A 131 -10.75 2.18 8.83
C GLY A 131 -9.35 2.75 9.08
N ASP A 132 -8.32 1.93 8.95
CA ASP A 132 -6.93 2.27 9.31
C ASP A 132 -6.02 2.48 8.09
N ALA A 133 -5.04 3.37 8.18
CA ALA A 133 -4.04 3.60 7.13
C ALA A 133 -4.62 4.02 5.77
N GLY A 134 -4.85 5.32 5.58
CA GLY A 134 -5.30 5.87 4.30
C GLY A 134 -4.31 5.58 3.18
N GLY A 135 -3.00 5.74 3.44
CA GLY A 135 -1.94 5.43 2.48
C GLY A 135 -1.54 3.96 2.53
N THR A 136 -0.78 3.58 3.56
CA THR A 136 -0.11 2.26 3.63
C THR A 136 -0.38 1.58 4.97
N ASN A 137 -0.97 0.38 4.94
CA ASN A 137 -1.08 -0.51 6.10
C ASN A 137 -0.07 -1.67 5.98
N ALA A 138 0.93 -1.72 6.85
CA ALA A 138 1.99 -2.71 6.83
C ALA A 138 2.03 -3.52 8.13
N PHE A 139 1.59 -4.77 8.06
CA PHE A 139 1.56 -5.70 9.19
C PHE A 139 2.64 -6.79 9.04
N ASP A 140 3.43 -7.03 10.09
CA ASP A 140 4.56 -7.97 10.08
C ASP A 140 5.48 -7.81 8.84
N THR A 141 5.64 -6.58 8.38
CA THR A 141 6.34 -6.23 7.14
C THR A 141 7.42 -5.21 7.46
N ILE A 142 8.65 -5.47 7.02
CA ILE A 142 9.75 -4.49 7.08
C ILE A 142 9.47 -3.41 6.04
N VAL A 143 9.43 -2.15 6.47
CA VAL A 143 9.12 -1.02 5.59
C VAL A 143 10.37 -0.15 5.41
N THR A 144 10.76 0.10 4.17
CA THR A 144 11.84 1.03 3.82
C THR A 144 11.31 2.07 2.85
N ILE A 145 11.46 3.36 3.16
CA ILE A 145 10.96 4.46 2.36
C ILE A 145 12.10 5.44 2.11
N GLN A 146 12.41 5.69 0.84
CA GLN A 146 13.54 6.47 0.42
C GLN A 146 13.14 7.41 -0.70
N ASN A 147 13.42 8.71 -0.58
CA ASN A 147 13.21 9.69 -1.65
C ASN A 147 11.76 9.74 -2.20
N SER A 148 10.77 9.46 -1.35
CA SER A 148 9.37 9.28 -1.73
C SER A 148 8.45 10.30 -1.05
N GLU A 149 7.24 10.47 -1.60
CA GLU A 149 6.21 11.34 -1.03
C GLU A 149 5.01 10.51 -0.57
N ILE A 150 4.56 10.70 0.67
CA ILE A 150 3.36 10.08 1.21
C ILE A 150 2.48 11.18 1.79
N SER A 151 1.50 11.63 1.02
CA SER A 151 0.78 12.86 1.35
C SER A 151 -0.73 12.81 1.11
N ASN A 152 -1.47 13.63 1.86
CA ASN A 152 -2.92 13.78 1.67
C ASN A 152 -3.73 12.48 1.84
N ASN A 153 -3.18 11.48 2.52
CA ASN A 153 -3.91 10.24 2.74
C ASN A 153 -4.77 10.35 4.00
N THR A 154 -5.97 9.78 3.95
CA THR A 154 -7.00 9.94 4.99
C THR A 154 -7.46 8.60 5.54
N ALA A 155 -7.45 8.43 6.86
CA ALA A 155 -8.02 7.26 7.52
C ALA A 155 -9.22 7.65 8.40
N ASP A 156 -10.23 6.80 8.48
CA ASP A 156 -11.37 7.04 9.38
C ASP A 156 -11.07 6.70 10.85
N ASN A 157 -9.93 6.07 11.13
CA ASN A 157 -9.51 5.71 12.49
C ASN A 157 -8.07 6.13 12.75
N ASN A 158 -7.07 5.34 12.34
CA ASN A 158 -5.69 5.62 12.70
C ASN A 158 -4.76 5.76 11.48
N GLY A 159 -3.68 6.53 11.64
CA GLY A 159 -2.51 6.54 10.76
C GLY A 159 -2.80 6.95 9.33
N GLY A 160 -3.31 8.15 9.10
CA GLY A 160 -3.73 8.63 7.77
C GLY A 160 -2.76 8.32 6.64
N GLY A 161 -1.44 8.44 6.88
CA GLY A 161 -0.39 8.18 5.91
C GLY A 161 0.03 6.72 5.89
N ILE A 162 0.60 6.26 6.99
CA ILE A 162 1.13 4.91 7.14
C ILE A 162 0.73 4.37 8.51
N ILE A 163 0.41 3.10 8.57
CA ILE A 163 0.55 2.31 9.78
C ILE A 163 1.62 1.28 9.46
N ALA A 164 2.78 1.43 10.07
CA ALA A 164 3.92 0.55 9.90
C ALA A 164 4.58 0.41 11.26
N ASN A 165 4.74 -0.83 11.67
CA ASN A 165 4.86 -1.19 13.05
C ASN A 165 6.22 -0.74 13.78
N ASN A 166 6.84 0.46 13.62
CA ASN A 166 7.72 1.21 14.61
C ASN A 166 8.26 2.62 14.15
N ILE A 167 8.84 3.36 15.12
CA ILE A 167 9.46 4.73 15.23
C ILE A 167 9.70 5.55 13.94
N ALA A 168 9.08 6.74 13.87
CA ALA A 168 9.38 7.79 12.90
C ALA A 168 10.03 9.02 13.57
N PHE A 169 11.05 9.60 12.92
CA PHE A 169 11.59 10.92 13.27
C PHE A 169 11.04 11.97 12.28
N MET A 170 10.32 12.94 12.85
CA MET A 170 9.80 14.19 12.27
C MET A 170 8.46 14.15 11.51
N ASP A 171 7.68 15.19 11.85
CA ASP A 171 6.29 15.58 11.58
C ASP A 171 5.15 14.58 11.81
N GLY A 172 4.49 14.79 12.95
CA GLY A 172 3.05 14.63 13.07
C GLY A 172 2.50 13.25 12.73
N GLY A 173 3.01 12.20 13.39
CA GLY A 173 2.29 10.97 13.75
C GLY A 173 1.43 10.29 12.69
N ALA A 174 1.81 10.40 11.43
CA ALA A 174 1.23 9.66 10.32
C ALA A 174 1.74 8.21 10.24
N ILE A 175 2.38 7.68 11.30
CA ILE A 175 3.03 6.37 11.36
C ILE A 175 2.73 5.73 12.72
N ILE A 176 2.00 4.60 12.74
CA ILE A 176 1.72 3.80 13.96
C ILE A 176 2.39 2.44 13.89
N ALA A 177 2.92 2.03 15.03
CA ALA A 177 4.26 1.52 15.07
C ALA A 177 4.49 0.35 16.09
N ASN A 178 3.93 -0.86 15.89
CA ASN A 178 4.03 -2.04 16.78
C ASN A 178 4.66 -3.35 16.22
N GLY A 179 5.98 -3.56 16.28
CA GLY A 179 6.63 -4.87 15.99
C GLY A 179 7.18 -5.12 14.56
N SER A 180 7.42 -4.11 13.75
CA SER A 180 8.09 -4.16 12.44
C SER A 180 9.28 -3.19 12.39
N LEU A 181 10.21 -3.34 11.44
CA LEU A 181 11.31 -2.39 11.24
C LEU A 181 10.90 -1.38 10.17
N VAL A 182 10.95 -0.09 10.50
CA VAL A 182 10.67 1.01 9.56
C VAL A 182 11.93 1.86 9.39
N SER A 183 12.37 2.09 8.15
CA SER A 183 13.47 2.99 7.81
C SER A 183 12.98 4.04 6.82
N ILE A 184 13.12 5.32 7.16
CA ILE A 184 12.69 6.44 6.33
C ILE A 184 13.88 7.37 6.13
N ALA A 185 14.23 7.66 4.88
CA ALA A 185 15.35 8.53 4.53
C ALA A 185 15.02 9.41 3.32
N GLY A 186 15.13 10.74 3.46
CA GLY A 186 14.88 11.68 2.36
C GLY A 186 13.44 11.64 1.83
N ALA A 187 12.47 11.17 2.61
CA ALA A 187 11.06 11.09 2.23
C ALA A 187 10.24 12.19 2.91
N GLU A 188 9.16 12.61 2.25
CA GLU A 188 8.19 13.59 2.76
C GLU A 188 6.90 12.87 3.15
N ILE A 189 6.45 13.01 4.39
CA ILE A 189 5.21 12.42 4.90
C ILE A 189 4.34 13.53 5.49
N ILE A 190 3.47 14.11 4.67
CA ILE A 190 2.82 15.40 4.99
C ILE A 190 1.31 15.38 4.72
N ASN A 191 0.54 16.19 5.42
CA ASN A 191 -0.91 16.37 5.19
C ASN A 191 -1.74 15.08 5.27
N ASN A 192 -1.28 14.07 5.99
CA ASN A 192 -2.07 12.87 6.22
C ASN A 192 -3.00 13.08 7.43
N THR A 193 -4.22 12.56 7.36
CA THR A 193 -5.29 12.84 8.33
C THR A 193 -5.93 11.53 8.83
N ALA A 194 -6.29 11.44 10.10
CA ALA A 194 -7.20 10.41 10.61
C ALA A 194 -8.08 10.89 11.77
N ALA A 195 -9.22 10.21 12.02
CA ALA A 195 -10.20 10.66 13.02
C ALA A 195 -9.85 10.30 14.48
N GLY A 196 -9.12 9.20 14.70
CA GLY A 196 -8.55 8.79 15.98
C GLY A 196 -7.15 9.37 16.13
N ASP A 197 -6.14 8.62 15.71
CA ASP A 197 -4.74 9.07 15.71
C ASP A 197 -4.39 9.65 14.35
N GLY A 198 -4.81 10.90 14.14
CA GLY A 198 -4.74 11.57 12.85
C GLY A 198 -3.38 11.96 12.33
N GLY A 199 -2.33 11.62 13.08
CA GLY A 199 -1.09 12.37 13.01
C GLY A 199 -0.40 12.59 14.36
N SER A 200 -0.81 11.97 15.47
CA SER A 200 -0.03 12.02 16.73
C SER A 200 -0.73 11.20 17.81
N TYR A 201 -0.10 10.11 18.25
CA TYR A 201 -0.31 9.58 19.59
C TYR A 201 1.01 9.03 20.13
N ILE A 202 1.50 9.64 21.21
CA ILE A 202 2.61 9.17 22.04
C ILE A 202 2.01 8.90 23.41
N TYR A 203 2.16 7.67 23.91
CA TYR A 203 2.16 7.41 25.35
C TYR A 203 3.61 7.36 25.85
#